data_AF-A0A930JX52-F1
#
_entry.id   AF-A0A930JX52-F1
#
_cell.length_a   1.000
_cell.length_b   1.000
_cell.length_c   1.000
_cell.angle_alpha   90.00
_cell.angle_beta   90.00
_cell.angle_gamma   90.00
#
_symmetry.space_group_name_H-M   'P 1'
#
loop_
_entity.id
_entity.type
_entity.pdbx_description
1 polymer ?
#
loop_
_entity_poly.entity_id
_entity_poly.type
_entity_poly.pdbx_seq_one_letter_code
_entity_poly.pdbx_strand_id
1 'polypeptide(L)' 'MRIALRCIYYKAVMPSCDIVDMDDATWKEFLHTGGNKRKEIVLKLLDKEWLMSYVKEIVWIPLEGQDKLKEI' A
#
# COMPACT_ATOMS: atom_id res chain seq x y z
N MET A 1 5.25 5.54 9.61
CA MET A 1 5.18 4.12 9.21
C MET A 1 5.58 4.01 7.76
N ARG A 2 6.74 3.41 7.50
CA ARG A 2 7.22 3.11 6.16
C ARG A 2 6.76 1.73 5.70
N ILE A 3 6.12 1.65 4.54
CA ILE A 3 5.65 0.38 3.96
C ILE A 3 6.14 0.22 2.52
N ALA A 4 6.43 -1.02 2.13
CA ALA A 4 6.53 -1.40 0.72
C ALA A 4 5.16 -1.90 0.27
N LEU A 5 4.70 -1.45 -0.89
CA LEU A 5 3.40 -1.83 -1.42
C LEU A 5 3.44 -2.12 -2.91
N ARG A 6 2.44 -2.89 -3.36
CA ARG A 6 2.26 -3.34 -4.74
C ARG A 6 0.81 -3.19 -5.13
N CYS A 7 0.58 -2.44 -6.21
CA CYS A 7 -0.73 -2.32 -6.85
C CYS A 7 -0.95 -3.53 -7.78
N ILE A 8 -1.90 -4.39 -7.45
CA ILE A 8 -2.31 -5.51 -8.31
C ILE A 8 -3.40 -5.02 -9.25
N TYR A 9 -3.14 -5.03 -10.56
CA TYR A 9 -4.07 -4.55 -11.57
C TYR A 9 -4.98 -5.66 -12.11
N TYR A 10 -6.11 -5.28 -12.71
CA TYR A 10 -7.01 -6.23 -13.39
C TYR A 10 -6.42 -6.81 -14.68
N LYS A 11 -5.48 -6.11 -15.32
CA LYS A 11 -4.75 -6.59 -16.51
C LYS A 11 -3.37 -7.08 -16.10
N ALA A 12 -2.82 -8.04 -16.85
CA ALA A 12 -1.46 -8.53 -16.68
C ALA A 12 -0.44 -7.44 -17.08
N VAL A 13 -0.15 -6.54 -16.16
CA VAL A 13 0.92 -5.54 -16.23
C VAL A 13 1.96 -5.89 -15.18
N MET A 14 3.23 -5.60 -15.46
CA MET A 14 4.28 -5.63 -14.43
C MET A 14 3.84 -4.70 -13.30
N PRO A 15 3.57 -5.21 -12.09
CA PRO A 15 3.14 -4.36 -11.00
C PRO A 15 4.32 -3.51 -10.52
N SER A 16 4.08 -2.23 -10.24
CA SER A 16 5.07 -1.40 -9.55
C SER A 16 5.18 -1.84 -8.09
N CYS A 17 6.41 -1.81 -7.57
CA CYS A 17 6.68 -1.84 -6.14
C CYS A 17 7.05 -0.43 -5.75
N ASP A 18 6.24 0.19 -4.89
CA ASP A 18 6.44 1.55 -4.42
C ASP A 18 6.67 1.50 -2.90
N ILE A 19 7.52 2.39 -2.38
CA ILE A 19 7.72 2.56 -0.94
C ILE A 19 7.10 3.91 -0.55
N VAL A 20 6.24 3.89 0.45
CA VAL A 20 5.57 5.11 0.95
C VAL A 20 5.76 5.25 2.44
N ASP A 21 5.84 6.50 2.87
CA ASP A 21 5.86 6.90 4.27
C ASP A 21 4.48 7.47 4.63
N MET A 22 3.84 6.89 5.65
CA MET A 22 2.57 7.35 6.19
C MET A 22 2.78 7.91 7.60
N ASP A 23 2.10 9.01 7.92
CA ASP A 23 1.96 9.45 9.31
C ASP A 23 1.07 8.50 10.13
N ASP A 24 1.06 8.66 11.45
CA ASP A 24 0.33 7.75 12.36
C ASP A 24 -1.19 7.77 12.12
N ALA A 25 -1.76 8.92 11.77
CA ALA A 25 -3.19 9.05 11.50
C ALA A 25 -3.59 8.31 10.22
N THR A 26 -2.86 8.55 9.13
CA THR A 26 -3.03 7.89 7.83
C THR A 26 -2.81 6.39 7.94
N TRP A 27 -1.81 5.98 8.72
CA TRP A 27 -1.53 4.57 8.98
C TRP A 27 -2.68 3.86 9.71
N LYS A 28 -3.22 4.48 10.77
CA LYS A 28 -4.39 3.94 11.50
C LYS A 28 -5.62 3.85 10.60
N GLU A 29 -5.87 4.88 9.79
CA GLU A 29 -6.96 4.84 8.81
C GLU A 29 -6.77 3.69 7.81
N PHE A 30 -5.56 3.56 7.24
CA PHE A 30 -5.21 2.52 6.29
C PHE A 30 -5.42 1.11 6.85
N LEU A 31 -4.98 0.84 8.10
CA LEU A 31 -5.13 -0.46 8.74
C LEU A 31 -6.60 -0.85 8.94
N HIS A 32 -7.40 0.08 9.46
CA HIS A 32 -8.76 -0.21 9.93
C HIS A 32 -9.84 0.00 8.86
N THR A 33 -9.45 0.37 7.64
CA THR A 33 -10.39 0.57 6.54
C THR A 33 -10.48 -0.62 5.57
N GLY A 34 -11.50 -0.59 4.70
CA GLY A 34 -11.76 -1.62 3.69
C GLY A 34 -10.88 -1.49 2.44
N GLY A 35 -10.89 -2.52 1.58
CA GLY A 35 -10.01 -2.59 0.41
C GLY A 35 -10.10 -1.40 -0.56
N ASN A 36 -11.30 -0.87 -0.83
CA ASN A 36 -11.45 0.31 -1.69
C ASN A 36 -10.88 1.58 -1.08
N LYS A 37 -11.12 1.81 0.22
CA LYS A 37 -10.57 2.98 0.90
C LYS A 37 -9.05 2.91 1.02
N ARG A 38 -8.48 1.71 1.23
CA ARG A 38 -7.02 1.51 1.17
C ARG A 38 -6.43 1.89 -0.19
N LYS A 39 -7.11 1.53 -1.29
CA LYS A 39 -6.69 1.95 -2.64
C LYS A 39 -6.69 3.46 -2.78
N GLU A 40 -7.76 4.14 -2.32
CA GLU A 40 -7.83 5.61 -2.36
C GLU A 40 -6.64 6.25 -1.62
N ILE A 41 -6.37 5.80 -0.39
CA ILE A 41 -5.25 6.30 0.43
C ILE A 41 -3.93 6.12 -0.31
N VAL A 42 -3.65 4.91 -0.80
CA VAL A 42 -2.38 4.58 -1.48
C VAL A 42 -2.21 5.32 -2.79
N LEU A 43 -3.25 5.38 -3.62
CA LEU A 43 -3.16 6.05 -4.91
C LEU A 43 -3.05 7.56 -4.75
N LYS A 44 -3.63 8.14 -3.70
CA LYS A 44 -3.42 9.55 -3.36
C LYS A 44 -1.99 9.83 -2.91
N LEU A 45 -1.40 8.96 -2.07
CA LEU A 45 0.00 9.08 -1.65
C LEU A 45 0.99 8.96 -2.81
N LEU A 46 0.65 8.18 -3.84
CA LEU A 46 1.48 7.99 -5.02
C LEU A 46 1.24 9.03 -6.13
N ASP A 47 0.28 9.93 -5.96
CA ASP A 47 -0.20 10.83 -7.04
C ASP A 47 -0.65 10.06 -8.29
N LYS A 48 -1.39 8.96 -8.08
CA LYS A 48 -1.84 8.01 -9.10
C LYS A 48 -3.34 7.71 -9.00
N GLU A 49 -4.16 8.66 -8.55
CA GLU A 49 -5.61 8.50 -8.35
C GLU A 49 -6.34 8.03 -9.62
N TRP A 50 -5.82 8.37 -10.80
CA TRP A 50 -6.30 7.91 -12.11
C TRP A 50 -6.23 6.38 -12.30
N LEU A 51 -5.49 5.65 -11.45
CA LEU A 51 -5.41 4.19 -11.46
C LEU A 51 -6.52 3.48 -10.67
N MET A 52 -7.43 4.23 -10.01
CA MET A 52 -8.40 3.65 -9.07
C MET A 52 -9.24 2.51 -9.66
N SER A 53 -9.76 2.67 -10.88
CA SER A 53 -10.55 1.64 -11.56
C SER A 53 -9.72 0.47 -12.11
N TYR A 54 -8.39 0.63 -12.20
CA TYR A 54 -7.49 -0.36 -12.75
C TYR A 54 -6.88 -1.27 -11.68
N VAL A 55 -6.84 -0.81 -10.42
CA VAL A 55 -6.30 -1.56 -9.28
C VAL A 55 -7.36 -2.49 -8.70
N LYS A 56 -7.08 -3.79 -8.74
CA LYS A 56 -7.85 -4.85 -8.09
C LYS A 56 -7.58 -4.91 -6.60
N GLU A 57 -6.32 -4.81 -6.18
CA GLU A 57 -5.90 -5.01 -4.79
C GLU A 57 -4.59 -4.26 -4.48
N ILE A 58 -4.40 -3.89 -3.21
CA ILE A 58 -3.14 -3.38 -2.68
C ILE A 58 -2.55 -4.45 -1.76
N VAL A 59 -1.37 -4.95 -2.08
CA VAL A 59 -0.56 -5.79 -1.19
C VAL A 59 0.50 -4.92 -0.55
N TRP A 60 0.79 -5.09 0.74
CA TRP A 60 1.73 -4.25 1.47
C TRP A 60 2.45 -5.03 2.57
N ILE A 61 3.64 -4.57 2.93
CA ILE A 61 4.45 -5.10 4.03
C ILE A 61 5.07 -3.91 4.79
N PRO A 62 4.96 -3.87 6.14
CA PRO A 62 5.64 -2.85 6.92
C PRO A 62 7.16 -3.07 6.83
N LEU A 63 7.91 -2.00 6.59
CA LEU A 63 9.37 -2.05 6.56
C LEU A 63 9.97 -1.81 7.95
N GLU A 64 9.24 -1.10 8.81
CA GLU A 64 9.61 -0.95 10.21
C GLU A 64 9.34 -2.26 10.98
N GLY A 65 10.32 -2.73 11.76
CA GLY A 65 10.20 -3.92 12.59
C GLY A 65 10.55 -5.25 11.92
N GLN A 66 10.93 -5.27 10.64
CA GLN A 66 11.38 -6.50 9.95
C GLN A 66 12.63 -7.12 10.59
N ASP A 67 13.50 -6.31 11.20
CA ASP A 67 14.70 -6.80 11.90
C ASP A 67 14.37 -7.70 13.10
N LYS A 68 13.15 -7.61 13.65
CA LYS A 68 12.70 -8.47 14.76
C LYS A 68 12.23 -9.86 14.34
N LEU A 69 12.12 -10.13 13.03
CA LEU A 69 11.68 -11.42 12.49
C LEU A 69 12.84 -12.36 12.13
N LYS A 70 14.10 -11.90 12.20
CA LYS A 70 15.29 -12.68 11.81
C LYS A 70 15.81 -13.64 12.88
N GLU A 71 15.21 -13.70 14.06
CA GLU A 71 15.59 -14.62 15.14
C GLU A 71 14.42 -15.54 15.51
N ILE A 72 14.16 -16.56 14.67
CA ILE A 72 13.43 -17.79 15.06
C ILE A 72 14.12 -18.98 14.41
#